data_AF-A0A8C6TSH9-F1
#
_entry.id   AF-A0A8C6TSH9-F1
#
_cell.length_a   1.000
_cell.length_b   1.000
_cell.length_c   1.000
_cell.angle_alpha   90.00
_cell.angle_beta   90.00
_cell.angle_gamma   90.00
#
_symmetry.space_group_name_H-M   'P 1'
#
loop_
_entity.id
_entity.type
_entity.pdbx_description
1 polymer ?
#
loop_
_entity_poly.entity_id
_entity_poly.type
_entity_poly.pdbx_seq_one_letter_code
_entity_poly.pdbx_strand_id
1 'polypeptide(L)'
;FERPNNPGSSVNGCDDVMRTRHITESNSNQCKQTNTFILAGTKEVKKVCRDAGALYQNQRDIRKSSQPFHVVNCVLRSKKRYPFPKCKYYEAEKKKAKIIIKCTDVSLPVHFHDEADYEDYVSTIVH
;
A
#
# COMPACT_ATOMS: atom_id res chain seq x y z
N PHE A 1 -9.18 -2.68 -1.23
CA PHE A 1 -10.21 -2.26 -2.20
C PHE A 1 -11.28 -3.35 -2.27
N GLU A 2 -12.17 -3.41 -1.29
CA GLU A 2 -13.44 -4.09 -1.53
C GLU A 2 -14.28 -3.16 -2.41
N ARG A 3 -14.75 -3.67 -3.54
CA ARG A 3 -15.47 -2.88 -4.55
C ARG A 3 -16.83 -2.41 -4.01
N PRO A 4 -17.15 -1.11 -4.00
CA PRO A 4 -18.49 -0.67 -4.33
C PRO A 4 -18.56 -0.47 -5.85
N ASN A 5 -19.57 -1.05 -6.48
CA ASN A 5 -19.91 -0.79 -7.88
C ASN A 5 -20.18 0.71 -8.08
N ASN A 6 -19.25 1.46 -8.68
CA ASN A 6 -19.61 2.67 -9.43
C ASN A 6 -18.49 3.07 -10.42
N PRO A 7 -18.70 3.02 -11.74
CA PRO A 7 -17.73 3.46 -12.73
C PRO A 7 -17.81 4.98 -12.87
N GLY A 8 -17.07 5.74 -12.04
CA GLY A 8 -17.11 7.21 -12.22
C GLY A 8 -16.41 8.12 -11.23
N SER A 9 -15.50 7.67 -10.35
CA SER A 9 -14.87 8.59 -9.38
C SER A 9 -13.40 8.84 -9.67
N SER A 10 -13.13 9.62 -10.72
CA SER A 10 -11.91 10.38 -10.87
C SER A 10 -11.76 11.40 -9.73
N VAL A 11 -10.56 11.51 -9.14
CA VAL A 11 -10.10 12.54 -8.17
C VAL A 11 -10.45 12.35 -6.68
N ASN A 12 -11.47 11.57 -6.28
CA ASN A 12 -11.83 11.44 -4.84
C ASN A 12 -11.35 10.14 -4.13
N GLY A 13 -10.91 9.13 -4.88
CA GLY A 13 -10.56 7.82 -4.30
C GLY A 13 -9.42 7.88 -3.29
N CYS A 14 -8.32 8.56 -3.63
CA CYS A 14 -7.14 8.66 -2.76
C CYS A 14 -7.38 9.49 -1.50
N ASP A 15 -8.05 10.66 -1.60
CA ASP A 15 -8.40 11.46 -0.43
C ASP A 15 -9.27 10.66 0.55
N ASP A 16 -10.32 10.04 0.02
CA ASP A 16 -11.31 9.34 0.83
C ASP A 16 -10.72 8.08 1.47
N VAL A 17 -9.95 7.28 0.74
CA VAL A 17 -9.36 6.05 1.29
C VAL A 17 -8.27 6.35 2.32
N MET A 18 -7.43 7.37 2.08
CA MET A 18 -6.40 7.79 3.02
C MET A 18 -7.03 8.33 4.30
N ARG A 19 -8.11 9.09 4.18
CA ARG A 19 -8.85 9.62 5.34
C ARG A 19 -9.58 8.53 6.11
N THR A 20 -10.36 7.71 5.43
CA THR A 20 -11.20 6.67 6.06
C THR A 20 -10.36 5.67 6.84
N ARG A 21 -9.17 5.34 6.31
CA ARG A 21 -8.24 4.38 6.93
C ARG A 21 -7.22 5.03 7.85
N HIS A 22 -7.33 6.34 8.09
CA HIS A 22 -6.42 7.11 8.95
C HIS A 22 -4.93 6.86 8.63
N ILE A 23 -4.60 6.92 7.34
CA ILE A 23 -3.24 6.62 6.87
C ILE A 23 -2.36 7.85 7.04
N THR A 24 -1.58 7.85 8.11
CA THR A 24 -0.59 8.89 8.41
C THR A 24 0.83 8.35 8.24
N GLU A 25 1.79 9.27 8.28
CA GLU A 25 3.19 8.92 8.43
C GLU A 25 3.41 8.20 9.77
N SER A 26 4.22 7.14 9.77
CA SER A 26 4.52 6.34 10.96
C SER A 26 4.94 7.22 12.15
N ASN A 27 4.44 6.88 13.34
CA ASN A 27 4.72 7.59 14.60
C ASN A 27 4.36 9.09 14.58
N SER A 28 3.50 9.54 13.67
CA SER A 28 3.02 10.92 13.64
C SER A 28 1.60 11.06 13.10
N ASN A 29 0.98 12.22 13.30
CA ASN A 29 -0.30 12.58 12.68
C ASN A 29 -0.12 13.37 11.37
N GLN A 30 1.06 13.28 10.73
CA GLN A 30 1.34 13.98 9.48
C GLN A 30 0.78 13.21 8.29
N CYS A 31 0.37 13.92 7.24
CA CYS A 31 0.01 13.28 5.98
C CYS A 31 1.18 12.46 5.44
N LYS A 32 0.92 11.18 5.16
CA LYS A 32 1.87 10.30 4.50
C LYS A 32 2.17 10.83 3.10
N GLN A 33 3.44 10.82 2.67
CA GLN A 33 3.83 11.34 1.35
C GLN A 33 3.28 10.50 0.21
N THR A 34 3.44 9.18 0.30
CA THR A 34 2.96 8.24 -0.71
C THR A 34 2.41 6.99 -0.03
N ASN A 35 1.30 6.47 -0.53
CA ASN A 35 0.76 5.18 -0.14
C ASN A 35 0.40 4.35 -1.36
N THR A 36 0.76 3.06 -1.38
CA THR A 36 0.50 2.16 -2.51
C THR A 36 -0.64 1.21 -2.18
N PHE A 37 -1.73 1.27 -2.92
CA PHE A 37 -2.81 0.33 -2.76
C PHE A 37 -2.73 -0.80 -3.79
N ILE A 38 -2.95 -2.02 -3.29
CA ILE A 38 -3.09 -3.20 -4.13
C ILE A 38 -4.57 -3.35 -4.49
N LEU A 39 -4.87 -3.38 -5.78
CA LEU A 39 -6.21 -3.57 -6.33
C LEU A 39 -6.53 -5.06 -6.46
N ALA A 40 -6.55 -5.74 -5.32
CA ALA A 40 -6.92 -7.15 -5.21
C ALA A 40 -7.68 -7.42 -3.91
N GLY A 41 -8.35 -8.56 -3.85
CA GLY A 41 -9.02 -9.01 -2.63
C GLY A 41 -8.01 -9.47 -1.58
N THR A 42 -8.34 -9.27 -0.30
CA THR A 42 -7.48 -9.68 0.82
C THR A 42 -7.14 -11.16 0.77
N LYS A 43 -8.08 -12.03 0.38
CA LYS A 43 -7.82 -13.48 0.24
C LYS A 43 -6.72 -13.78 -0.79
N GLU A 44 -6.65 -13.01 -1.87
CA GLU A 44 -5.64 -13.16 -2.92
C GLU A 44 -4.26 -12.69 -2.44
N VAL A 45 -4.22 -11.51 -1.79
CA VAL A 45 -2.98 -11.00 -1.19
C VAL A 45 -2.46 -11.96 -0.11
N LYS A 46 -3.34 -12.56 0.70
CA LYS A 46 -2.97 -13.56 1.72
C LYS A 46 -2.37 -14.84 1.14
N LYS A 47 -2.70 -15.21 -0.10
CA LYS A 47 -2.07 -16.37 -0.76
C LYS A 47 -0.59 -16.15 -1.02
N VAL A 48 -0.14 -14.90 -1.17
CA VAL A 48 1.29 -14.56 -1.32
C VAL A 48 2.10 -15.01 -0.09
N CYS A 49 1.48 -15.04 1.09
CA CYS A 49 2.12 -15.56 2.30
C CYS A 49 2.24 -17.08 2.37
N ARG A 50 1.65 -17.81 1.42
CA ARG A 50 1.63 -19.28 1.41
C ARG A 50 2.20 -19.81 0.11
N ASP A 51 1.33 -20.04 -0.86
CA ASP A 51 1.57 -20.76 -2.11
C ASP A 51 1.83 -19.83 -3.30
N ALA A 52 1.40 -18.57 -3.23
CA ALA A 52 1.50 -17.60 -4.32
C ALA A 52 2.69 -16.62 -4.19
N GLY A 53 3.64 -16.91 -3.31
CA GLY A 53 4.83 -16.09 -3.11
C GLY A 53 6.09 -16.88 -2.76
N ALA A 54 7.23 -16.37 -3.21
CA ALA A 54 8.56 -16.92 -2.92
C ALA A 54 9.23 -16.13 -1.79
N LEU A 55 10.15 -16.77 -1.05
CA LEU A 55 10.99 -16.07 -0.09
C LEU A 55 11.76 -14.94 -0.79
N TYR A 56 11.80 -13.78 -0.15
CA TYR A 56 12.54 -12.63 -0.65
C TYR A 56 13.78 -12.40 0.21
N GLN A 57 14.95 -12.27 -0.42
CA GLN A 57 16.24 -11.97 0.25
C GLN A 57 16.54 -12.87 1.47
N ASN A 58 16.17 -14.15 1.41
CA ASN A 58 16.35 -15.13 2.50
C ASN A 58 15.65 -14.78 3.83
N GLN A 59 14.74 -13.81 3.83
CA GLN A 59 13.94 -13.44 5.00
C GLN A 59 12.72 -14.37 5.11
N ARG A 60 12.58 -15.06 6.26
CA ARG A 60 11.58 -16.14 6.45
C ARG A 60 10.14 -15.66 6.34
N ASP A 61 9.91 -14.41 6.71
CA ASP A 61 8.61 -13.75 6.82
C ASP A 61 8.35 -12.78 5.67
N ILE A 62 9.26 -12.58 4.73
CA ILE A 62 9.05 -11.66 3.60
C ILE A 62 8.89 -12.46 2.31
N ARG A 63 7.80 -12.17 1.60
CA ARG A 63 7.39 -12.89 0.39
C ARG A 63 7.26 -11.94 -0.78
N LYS A 64 7.81 -12.33 -1.92
CA LYS A 64 7.60 -11.70 -3.22
C LYS A 64 6.54 -12.48 -3.99
N SER A 65 5.52 -11.80 -4.51
CA SER A 65 4.47 -12.45 -5.28
C SER A 65 4.99 -13.11 -6.55
N SER A 66 4.46 -14.29 -6.87
CA SER A 66 4.79 -15.00 -8.11
C SER A 66 4.23 -14.27 -9.33
N GLN A 67 3.02 -13.70 -9.20
CA GLN A 67 2.33 -12.95 -10.24
C GLN A 67 2.21 -11.46 -9.90
N PRO A 68 2.14 -10.57 -10.92
CA PRO A 68 1.95 -9.15 -10.70
C PRO A 68 0.51 -8.82 -10.29
N PHE A 69 0.36 -7.80 -9.45
CA PHE A 69 -0.90 -7.22 -9.02
C PHE A 69 -1.09 -5.85 -9.68
N HIS A 70 -2.35 -5.45 -9.86
CA HIS A 70 -2.66 -4.06 -10.13
C HIS A 70 -2.42 -3.23 -8.86
N VAL A 71 -1.64 -2.17 -8.98
CA VAL A 71 -1.35 -1.24 -7.87
C VAL A 71 -1.61 0.19 -8.29
N VAL A 72 -1.91 1.02 -7.31
CA VAL A 72 -2.14 2.46 -7.48
C VAL A 72 -1.48 3.22 -6.36
N ASN A 73 -0.74 4.28 -6.69
CA ASN A 73 -0.11 5.14 -5.69
C ASN A 73 -0.99 6.36 -5.43
N CYS A 74 -1.27 6.63 -4.16
CA CYS A 74 -1.83 7.89 -3.70
C CYS A 74 -0.69 8.78 -3.22
N VAL A 75 -0.44 9.89 -3.91
CA VAL A 75 0.69 10.77 -3.67
C VAL A 75 0.20 12.13 -3.18
N LEU A 76 0.80 12.63 -2.09
CA LEU A 76 0.43 13.90 -1.48
C LEU A 76 0.68 15.03 -2.49
N ARG A 77 -0.32 15.87 -2.74
CA ARG A 77 -0.22 16.98 -3.70
C ARG A 77 0.75 18.06 -3.24
N SER A 78 0.83 18.29 -1.94
CA SER A 78 1.74 19.26 -1.35
C SER A 78 3.11 18.64 -1.11
N LYS A 79 4.17 19.39 -1.44
CA LYS A 79 5.53 19.03 -1.05
C LYS A 79 5.77 19.16 0.47
N LYS A 80 4.97 19.97 1.16
CA LYS A 80 5.03 20.11 2.62
C LYS A 80 4.10 19.09 3.28
N ARG A 81 4.60 18.39 4.30
CA ARG A 81 3.78 17.58 5.22
C ARG A 81 3.00 18.51 6.13
N TYR A 82 1.72 18.23 6.30
CA TYR A 82 0.82 18.95 7.20
C TYR A 82 0.02 17.94 8.01
N PRO A 83 -0.53 18.34 9.17
CA PRO A 83 -1.30 17.43 9.99
C PRO A 83 -2.57 16.96 9.28
N PHE A 84 -2.87 15.68 9.42
CA PHE A 84 -4.16 15.07 9.11
C PHE A 84 -5.29 15.81 9.87
N PRO A 85 -6.51 15.98 9.32
CA PRO A 85 -7.14 15.24 8.23
C PRO A 85 -7.22 15.96 6.87
N LYS A 86 -6.65 17.16 6.72
CA LYS A 86 -6.87 17.98 5.52
C LYS A 86 -6.11 17.48 4.27
N CYS A 87 -5.65 16.23 4.29
CA CYS A 87 -4.73 15.66 3.32
C CYS A 87 -5.36 15.56 1.92
N LYS A 88 -4.62 16.02 0.92
CA LYS A 88 -4.99 16.07 -0.49
C LYS A 88 -3.99 15.29 -1.31
N TYR A 89 -4.48 14.25 -1.95
CA TYR A 89 -3.75 13.28 -2.73
C TYR A 89 -4.18 13.33 -4.19
N TYR A 90 -3.29 12.88 -5.07
CA TYR A 90 -3.64 12.51 -6.43
C TYR A 90 -3.39 11.02 -6.63
N GLU A 91 -4.15 10.42 -7.53
CA GLU A 91 -3.96 9.06 -7.98
C GLU A 91 -2.90 9.05 -9.08
N ALA A 92 -1.78 8.35 -8.85
CA ALA A 92 -0.81 8.09 -9.90
C ALA A 92 -1.33 7.02 -10.88
N GLU A 93 -0.66 6.87 -12.03
CA GLU A 93 -1.03 5.86 -13.01
C GLU A 93 -1.08 4.44 -12.40
N LYS A 94 -2.15 3.71 -12.73
CA LYS A 94 -2.32 2.31 -12.34
C LYS A 94 -1.30 1.46 -13.10
N LYS A 95 -0.54 0.66 -12.37
CA LYS A 95 0.47 -0.23 -12.97
C LYS A 95 0.33 -1.65 -12.49
N LYS A 96 0.91 -2.59 -13.24
CA LYS A 96 1.08 -3.99 -12.81
C LYS A 96 2.46 -4.15 -12.21
N ALA A 97 2.54 -4.62 -10.97
CA ALA A 97 3.81 -4.84 -10.27
C ALA A 97 3.74 -6.08 -9.38
N LYS A 98 4.87 -6.79 -9.23
CA LYS A 98 4.99 -7.81 -8.18
C LYS A 98 5.07 -7.10 -6.83
N ILE A 99 4.39 -7.64 -5.82
CA ILE A 99 4.35 -7.07 -4.48
C ILE A 99 5.32 -7.82 -3.59
N ILE A 100 5.87 -7.11 -2.61
CA ILE A 100 6.75 -7.68 -1.59
C ILE A 100 6.12 -7.33 -0.24
N ILE A 101 5.77 -8.37 0.52
CA ILE A 101 4.98 -8.22 1.73
C ILE A 101 5.61 -9.01 2.87
N LYS A 102 5.47 -8.47 4.08
CA LYS A 102 5.75 -9.18 5.31
C LYS A 102 4.54 -10.00 5.73
N CYS A 103 4.76 -11.26 6.04
CA CYS A 103 3.78 -12.25 6.44
C CYS A 103 4.03 -12.61 7.91
N THR A 104 3.13 -12.18 8.80
CA THR A 104 3.19 -12.52 10.22
C THR A 104 2.39 -13.80 10.49
N ASP A 105 2.65 -14.43 11.65
CA ASP A 105 1.96 -15.67 12.08
C ASP A 105 0.43 -15.52 12.15
N VAL A 106 -0.08 -14.29 12.19
CA VAL A 106 -1.51 -13.93 12.12
C VAL A 106 -1.99 -13.58 10.71
N SER A 107 -1.40 -14.08 9.63
CA SER A 107 -1.98 -14.07 8.26
C SER A 107 -2.45 -12.71 7.72
N LEU A 108 -2.01 -11.60 8.32
CA LEU A 108 -2.36 -10.23 7.94
C LEU A 108 -1.05 -9.51 7.58
N PRO A 109 -0.99 -8.77 6.46
CA PRO A 109 0.12 -7.88 6.19
C PRO A 109 0.03 -6.73 7.19
N VAL A 110 0.80 -6.83 8.26
CA VAL A 110 0.92 -5.80 9.29
C VAL A 110 2.32 -5.22 9.22
N HIS A 111 2.36 -3.96 8.82
CA HIS A 111 3.46 -3.01 9.03
C HIS A 111 4.80 -3.29 8.31
N PHE A 112 5.29 -2.28 7.58
CA PHE A 112 6.67 -2.20 7.08
C PHE A 112 7.44 -1.22 7.97
N HIS A 113 8.67 -1.57 8.35
CA HIS A 113 9.60 -0.76 9.13
C HIS A 113 10.75 -0.42 8.20
N ASP A 114 11.23 0.83 8.20
CA ASP A 114 12.31 1.25 7.32
C ASP A 114 13.33 2.09 8.07
N GLU A 115 14.59 1.75 7.84
CA GLU A 115 15.76 2.64 7.75
C GLU A 115 16.97 1.76 7.35
N ALA A 116 17.34 1.74 6.07
CA ALA A 116 18.71 1.87 5.55
C ALA A 116 18.79 1.47 4.06
N ASP A 117 19.10 2.48 3.25
CA ASP A 117 19.87 2.50 2.00
C ASP A 117 19.42 1.71 0.74
N TYR A 118 19.26 2.52 -0.32
CA TYR A 118 19.48 2.22 -1.74
C TYR A 118 18.38 1.49 -2.54
N GLU A 119 17.87 2.23 -3.54
CA GLU A 119 17.11 1.80 -4.73
C GLU A 119 15.73 1.14 -4.51
N ASP A 120 14.71 1.94 -4.85
CA ASP A 120 13.48 1.48 -5.50
C ASP A 120 12.48 0.67 -4.64
N TYR A 121 11.89 1.30 -3.62
CA TYR A 121 10.78 0.70 -2.87
C TYR A 121 9.69 1.71 -2.48
N VAL A 122 8.63 1.79 -3.28
CA VAL A 122 7.41 2.51 -2.91
C VAL A 122 6.46 1.55 -2.19
N SER A 123 6.44 1.54 -0.86
CA SER A 123 5.62 0.63 -0.05
C SER A 123 4.79 1.34 1.03
N THR A 124 3.48 1.07 1.06
CA THR A 124 2.67 0.86 2.29
C THR A 124 1.31 0.28 1.90
N ILE A 125 0.99 -0.91 2.42
CA ILE A 125 -0.34 -1.53 2.37
C ILE A 125 -1.11 -1.07 3.61
N VAL A 126 -2.24 -0.39 3.43
CA VAL A 126 -3.24 -0.26 4.49
C VAL A 126 -4.52 -0.90 4.00
N HIS A 127 -5.00 -1.87 4.78
CA HIS A 127 -6.15 -2.71 4.49
C HIS A 127 -7.45 -1.96 4.37
#